data_AF-A0A9R1WIN2-F1
#
_entry.id   AF-A0A9R1WIN2-F1
#
_cell.length_a   1.000
_cell.length_b   1.000
_cell.length_c   1.000
_cell.angle_alpha   90.00
_cell.angle_beta   90.00
_cell.angle_gamma   90.00
#
_symmetry.space_group_name_H-M   'P 1'
#
loop_
_entity.id
_entity.type
_entity.pdbx_description
1 polymer ?
#
loop_
_entity_poly.entity_id
_entity_poly.type
_entity_poly.pdbx_seq_one_letter_code
_entity_poly.pdbx_strand_id
1 'polypeptide(L)'
;MMRKLLVLLSNSNGGNQDNYKIPFSNVVVIGTRNYFWGRKWRNVDIQVASWFLFVHILALFAPFTFTWDSFFIAFIGYLLTGILGITLSYHRLLSHHSLKLPKWLEYTFVYFGVLAAQRDPISWVSAHRYHHQYVDTNKDAHSPINGFWFSHMGWLLDSGYMVEKYADRKNAEDLKKQTFYIIMQKTYMLHLYGCGAILYACGGFPYLVWGMVW
;
A
#
# COMPACT_ATOMS: atom_id res chain seq x y z
N MET A 1 40.71 -6.05 -3.70
CA MET A 1 40.90 -6.76 -2.42
C MET A 1 40.25 -5.97 -1.26
N MET A 2 38.94 -5.68 -1.33
CA MET A 2 38.29 -4.82 -0.31
C MET A 2 36.75 -4.96 -0.26
N ARG A 3 36.19 -6.14 -0.57
CA ARG A 3 34.73 -6.41 -0.54
C ARG A 3 34.30 -7.58 0.35
N LYS A 4 35.21 -8.17 1.14
CA LYS A 4 34.92 -9.37 1.95
C LYS A 4 34.84 -9.16 3.47
N LEU A 5 34.99 -7.94 3.99
CA LEU A 5 35.18 -7.72 5.43
C LEU A 5 33.98 -7.17 6.22
N LEU A 6 32.82 -6.94 5.60
CA LEU A 6 31.66 -6.32 6.27
C LEU A 6 30.52 -7.29 6.61
N VAL A 7 30.76 -8.60 6.51
CA VAL A 7 29.77 -9.65 6.81
C VAL A 7 29.89 -10.21 8.23
N LEU A 8 30.88 -9.78 9.02
CA LEU A 8 31.19 -10.44 10.31
C LEU A 8 30.80 -9.71 11.59
N LEU A 9 30.06 -8.61 11.55
CA LEU A 9 29.66 -7.91 12.80
C LEU A 9 28.21 -7.45 12.77
N SER A 10 27.28 -8.37 13.00
CA SER A 10 26.06 -8.10 13.76
C SER A 10 25.33 -9.42 14.02
N ASN A 11 25.78 -10.15 15.04
CA ASN A 11 25.09 -11.33 15.54
C ASN A 11 24.57 -11.03 16.96
N SER A 12 23.29 -10.69 17.09
CA SER A 12 22.53 -10.86 18.34
C SER A 12 21.03 -10.71 18.09
N ASN A 13 20.37 -11.81 17.69
CA ASN A 13 19.14 -12.32 18.32
C ASN A 13 18.62 -13.52 17.53
N GLY A 14 18.44 -14.63 18.25
CA GLY A 14 18.21 -15.96 17.72
C GLY A 14 16.92 -16.10 16.90
N GLY A 15 17.09 -16.73 15.74
CA GLY A 15 16.06 -17.27 14.87
C GLY A 15 16.79 -17.87 13.67
N ASN A 16 16.52 -19.14 13.36
CA ASN A 16 17.19 -19.87 12.29
C ASN A 16 17.05 -19.10 10.95
N GLN A 17 18.12 -18.42 10.52
CA GLN A 17 18.09 -17.60 9.29
C GLN A 17 18.55 -18.45 8.12
N ASP A 18 17.65 -19.30 7.64
CA ASP A 18 17.88 -20.06 6.43
C ASP A 18 17.83 -19.09 5.26
N ASN A 19 19.01 -18.68 4.77
CA ASN A 19 19.12 -17.89 3.56
C ASN A 19 18.65 -18.75 2.38
N TYR A 20 17.66 -18.29 1.63
CA TYR A 20 17.18 -18.98 0.44
C TYR A 20 17.02 -18.02 -0.74
N LYS A 21 17.16 -18.56 -1.94
CA LYS A 21 16.96 -17.81 -3.19
C LYS A 21 15.48 -17.84 -3.56
N ILE A 22 14.89 -16.69 -3.87
CA ILE A 22 13.51 -16.66 -4.37
C ILE A 22 13.49 -17.28 -5.77
N PRO A 23 12.60 -18.24 -6.07
CA PRO A 23 12.51 -18.88 -7.38
C PRO A 23 12.45 -17.85 -8.51
N PHE A 24 13.21 -18.09 -9.59
CA PHE A 24 13.28 -17.23 -10.78
C PHE A 24 13.80 -15.79 -10.56
N SER A 25 14.43 -15.48 -9.42
CA SER A 25 15.03 -14.17 -9.15
C SER A 25 16.53 -14.26 -8.82
N ASN A 26 17.24 -13.13 -8.82
CA ASN A 26 18.60 -13.05 -8.26
C ASN A 26 18.63 -12.60 -6.78
N VAL A 27 17.45 -12.48 -6.15
CA VAL A 27 17.33 -12.03 -4.77
C VAL A 27 17.55 -13.20 -3.82
N VAL A 28 18.40 -12.97 -2.82
CA VAL A 28 18.60 -13.86 -1.68
C VAL A 28 17.88 -13.27 -0.49
N VAL A 29 17.02 -14.06 0.14
CA VAL A 29 16.40 -13.71 1.41
C VAL A 29 17.47 -13.82 2.49
N ILE A 30 17.74 -12.72 3.17
CA ILE A 30 18.80 -12.61 4.19
C ILE A 30 18.24 -12.57 5.61
N GLY A 31 16.94 -12.84 5.77
CA GLY A 31 16.25 -12.93 7.05
C GLY A 31 14.74 -12.88 6.86
N THR A 32 14.01 -13.70 7.60
CA THR A 32 12.54 -13.65 7.62
C THR A 32 12.09 -12.88 8.86
N ARG A 33 11.44 -11.74 8.66
CA ARG A 33 10.84 -11.00 9.78
C ARG A 33 9.56 -11.69 10.20
N ASN A 34 9.33 -11.85 11.51
CA ASN A 34 8.04 -12.33 12.00
C ASN A 34 7.06 -11.14 12.06
N TYR A 35 6.09 -11.13 11.15
CA TYR A 35 5.08 -10.06 11.02
C TYR A 35 3.79 -10.38 11.78
N PHE A 36 3.62 -11.58 12.31
CA PHE A 36 2.43 -11.98 13.06
C PHE A 36 2.69 -12.14 14.56
N TRP A 37 3.74 -12.89 14.92
CA TRP A 37 3.98 -13.35 16.28
C TRP A 37 5.14 -12.59 16.93
N GLY A 38 5.07 -12.40 18.26
CA GLY A 38 6.16 -11.84 19.05
C GLY A 38 6.44 -10.34 18.84
N ARG A 39 5.62 -9.63 18.06
CA ARG A 39 5.72 -8.17 17.87
C ARG A 39 4.52 -7.43 18.47
N LYS A 40 4.72 -6.14 18.76
CA LYS A 40 3.66 -5.24 19.25
C LYS A 40 2.79 -4.77 18.08
N TRP A 41 1.55 -5.22 18.04
CA TRP A 41 0.53 -4.73 17.11
C TRP A 41 0.11 -3.31 17.46
N ARG A 42 0.15 -2.41 16.48
CA ARG A 42 -0.32 -1.02 16.61
C ARG A 42 -1.74 -0.91 16.10
N ASN A 43 -2.47 0.12 16.52
CA ASN A 43 -3.85 0.37 16.06
C ASN A 43 -3.95 0.42 14.53
N VAL A 44 -2.92 0.98 13.87
CA VAL A 44 -2.82 1.06 12.42
C VAL A 44 -2.68 -0.33 11.78
N ASP A 45 -1.97 -1.25 12.41
CA ASP A 45 -1.81 -2.64 11.93
C ASP A 45 -3.16 -3.37 12.00
N ILE A 46 -3.86 -3.19 13.13
CA ILE A 46 -5.19 -3.77 13.34
C ILE A 46 -6.17 -3.22 12.30
N GLN A 47 -6.18 -1.91 12.06
CA GLN A 47 -7.04 -1.30 11.05
C GLN A 47 -6.79 -1.87 9.64
N VAL A 48 -5.53 -2.02 9.23
CA VAL A 48 -5.19 -2.60 7.93
C VAL A 48 -5.58 -4.08 7.86
N ALA A 49 -5.29 -4.86 8.90
CA ALA A 49 -5.67 -6.26 8.97
C ALA A 49 -7.20 -6.44 8.91
N SER A 50 -7.96 -5.63 9.66
CA SER A 50 -9.42 -5.62 9.63
C SER A 50 -9.95 -5.22 8.26
N TRP A 51 -9.35 -4.23 7.60
CA TRP A 51 -9.72 -3.84 6.24
C TRP A 51 -9.50 -4.98 5.24
N PHE A 52 -8.32 -5.62 5.27
CA PHE A 52 -8.04 -6.77 4.42
C PHE A 52 -9.02 -7.90 4.65
N LEU A 53 -9.26 -8.27 5.91
CA LEU A 53 -10.21 -9.31 6.24
C LEU A 53 -11.62 -8.96 5.74
N PHE A 54 -12.05 -7.71 5.92
CA PHE A 54 -13.34 -7.23 5.45
C PHE A 54 -13.50 -7.36 3.93
N VAL A 55 -12.55 -6.85 3.13
CA VAL A 55 -12.67 -6.91 1.66
C VAL A 55 -12.60 -8.34 1.13
N HIS A 56 -11.80 -9.22 1.76
CA HIS A 56 -11.74 -10.63 1.35
C HIS A 56 -13.00 -11.39 1.71
N ILE A 57 -13.58 -11.16 2.90
CA ILE A 57 -14.89 -11.73 3.25
C ILE A 57 -15.96 -11.22 2.29
N LEU A 58 -15.95 -9.93 1.99
CA LEU A 58 -16.89 -9.31 1.08
C LEU A 58 -16.79 -9.92 -0.35
N ALA A 59 -15.56 -10.18 -0.82
CA ALA A 59 -15.30 -10.83 -2.11
C ALA A 59 -15.94 -12.22 -2.24
N LEU A 60 -16.07 -12.98 -1.15
CA LEU A 60 -16.72 -14.30 -1.17
C LEU A 60 -18.20 -14.23 -1.57
N PHE A 61 -18.83 -13.06 -1.42
CA PHE A 61 -20.22 -12.84 -1.83
C PHE A 61 -20.37 -12.46 -3.31
N ALA A 62 -19.27 -12.17 -4.03
CA ALA A 62 -19.34 -11.71 -5.42
C ALA A 62 -20.08 -12.68 -6.36
N PRO A 63 -19.85 -14.02 -6.32
CA PRO A 63 -20.58 -14.96 -7.18
C PRO A 63 -22.09 -14.97 -6.95
N PHE A 64 -22.55 -14.64 -5.73
CA PHE A 64 -23.95 -14.68 -5.34
C PHE A 64 -24.68 -13.34 -5.53
N THR A 65 -23.94 -12.28 -5.87
CA THR A 65 -24.45 -10.92 -6.00
C THR A 65 -24.18 -10.31 -7.37
N PHE A 66 -23.81 -11.14 -8.34
CA PHE A 66 -23.52 -10.70 -9.70
C PHE A 66 -24.75 -10.08 -10.37
N THR A 67 -24.56 -8.89 -10.91
CA THR A 67 -25.45 -8.24 -11.88
C THR A 67 -24.58 -7.50 -12.89
N TRP A 68 -25.11 -7.20 -14.08
CA TRP A 68 -24.36 -6.40 -15.05
C TRP A 68 -24.03 -5.01 -14.52
N ASP A 69 -24.95 -4.40 -13.77
CA ASP A 69 -24.72 -3.08 -13.17
C ASP A 69 -23.60 -3.13 -12.14
N SER A 70 -23.59 -4.11 -11.23
CA SER A 70 -22.53 -4.27 -10.23
C SER A 70 -21.17 -4.57 -10.87
N PHE A 71 -21.15 -5.35 -11.96
CA PHE A 71 -19.94 -5.54 -12.76
C PHE A 71 -19.42 -4.23 -13.34
N PHE A 72 -20.28 -3.40 -13.95
CA PHE A 72 -19.84 -2.12 -14.52
C PHE A 72 -19.39 -1.12 -13.46
N ILE A 73 -20.02 -1.13 -12.28
CA ILE A 73 -19.55 -0.37 -11.11
C ILE A 73 -18.13 -0.79 -10.72
N ALA A 74 -17.86 -2.09 -10.64
CA ALA A 74 -16.52 -2.61 -10.37
C ALA A 74 -15.52 -2.22 -11.47
N PHE A 75 -15.90 -2.40 -12.73
CA PHE A 75 -15.04 -2.13 -13.87
C PHE A 75 -14.67 -0.64 -13.98
N ILE A 76 -15.66 0.24 -13.89
CA ILE A 76 -15.42 1.70 -13.90
C ILE A 76 -14.65 2.10 -12.65
N GLY A 77 -15.02 1.55 -11.48
CA GLY A 77 -14.29 1.73 -10.22
C GLY A 77 -12.80 1.43 -10.38
N TYR A 78 -12.46 0.26 -10.91
CA TYR A 78 -11.08 -0.14 -11.19
C TYR A 78 -10.35 0.81 -12.15
N LEU A 79 -11.00 1.27 -13.23
CA LEU A 79 -10.40 2.24 -14.15
C LEU A 79 -10.09 3.57 -13.44
N LEU A 80 -11.02 4.06 -12.61
CA LEU A 80 -10.85 5.31 -11.89
C LEU A 80 -9.79 5.18 -10.79
N THR A 81 -9.90 4.18 -9.92
CA THR A 81 -9.06 4.06 -8.72
C THR A 81 -7.70 3.44 -9.03
N GLY A 82 -7.66 2.33 -9.78
CA GLY A 82 -6.43 1.59 -10.10
C GLY A 82 -5.63 2.24 -11.23
N ILE A 83 -6.27 2.54 -12.36
CA ILE A 83 -5.56 3.08 -13.53
C ILE A 83 -5.31 4.58 -13.37
N LEU A 84 -6.34 5.40 -13.14
CA LEU A 84 -6.14 6.85 -13.00
C LEU A 84 -5.58 7.22 -11.61
N GLY A 85 -6.10 6.62 -10.55
CA GLY A 85 -5.72 6.95 -9.17
C GLY A 85 -4.32 6.48 -8.78
N ILE A 86 -4.06 5.17 -8.87
CA ILE A 86 -2.76 4.62 -8.46
C ILE A 86 -1.74 4.76 -9.59
N THR A 87 -2.02 4.21 -10.76
CA THR A 87 -1.01 4.08 -11.83
C THR A 87 -0.63 5.43 -12.45
N LEU A 88 -1.61 6.25 -12.80
CA LEU A 88 -1.34 7.55 -13.42
C LEU A 88 -1.01 8.61 -12.37
N SER A 89 -1.79 8.70 -11.28
CA SER A 89 -1.61 9.75 -10.28
C SER A 89 -0.53 9.43 -9.26
N TYR A 90 -0.75 8.52 -8.30
CA TYR A 90 0.22 8.30 -7.22
C TYR A 90 1.60 7.88 -7.73
N HIS A 91 1.62 6.97 -8.71
CA HIS A 91 2.86 6.42 -9.26
C HIS A 91 3.53 7.39 -10.23
N ARG A 92 2.95 7.66 -11.40
CA ARG A 92 3.60 8.44 -12.46
C ARG A 92 3.68 9.94 -12.16
N LEU A 93 2.56 10.54 -11.78
CA LEU A 93 2.46 11.99 -11.56
C LEU A 93 3.12 12.43 -10.25
N LEU A 94 2.74 11.83 -9.12
CA LEU A 94 3.25 12.27 -7.81
C LEU A 94 4.62 11.70 -7.51
N SER A 95 4.85 10.40 -7.69
CA SER A 95 6.12 9.80 -7.26
C SER A 95 7.26 10.03 -8.23
N HIS A 96 7.00 9.90 -9.54
CA HIS A 96 8.03 10.01 -10.57
C HIS A 96 8.05 11.35 -11.31
N HIS A 97 7.05 12.22 -11.11
CA HIS A 97 6.91 13.48 -11.83
C HIS A 97 7.01 13.34 -13.36
N SER A 98 6.56 12.21 -13.91
CA SER A 98 6.67 11.90 -15.35
C SER A 98 5.55 12.54 -16.19
N LEU A 99 4.64 13.27 -15.55
CA LEU A 99 3.48 13.93 -16.14
C LEU A 99 3.30 15.27 -15.44
N LYS A 100 2.72 16.26 -16.13
CA LYS A 100 2.24 17.50 -15.51
C LYS A 100 0.77 17.69 -15.87
N LEU A 101 -0.07 17.88 -14.87
CA LEU A 101 -1.50 18.14 -15.04
C LEU A 101 -1.87 19.50 -14.43
N PRO A 102 -2.94 20.15 -14.91
CA PRO A 102 -3.54 21.25 -14.16
C PRO A 102 -4.03 20.74 -12.80
N LYS A 103 -3.93 21.58 -11.77
CA LYS A 103 -4.14 21.18 -10.36
C LYS A 103 -5.51 20.57 -10.08
N TRP A 104 -6.57 21.03 -10.75
CA TRP A 104 -7.90 20.46 -10.58
C TRP A 104 -7.93 18.98 -10.99
N LEU A 105 -7.31 18.62 -12.12
CA LEU A 105 -7.30 17.27 -12.64
C LEU A 105 -6.34 16.36 -11.83
N GLU A 106 -5.19 16.90 -11.43
CA GLU A 106 -4.29 16.23 -10.48
C GLU A 106 -5.05 15.86 -9.20
N TYR A 107 -5.75 16.80 -8.58
CA TYR A 107 -6.51 16.57 -7.35
C TYR A 107 -7.67 15.59 -7.56
N THR A 108 -8.35 15.62 -8.70
CA THR A 108 -9.36 14.60 -9.06
C THR A 108 -8.76 13.20 -9.12
N PHE A 109 -7.64 13.01 -9.81
CA PHE A 109 -7.02 11.68 -9.90
C PHE A 109 -6.44 11.24 -8.56
N VAL A 110 -5.86 12.15 -7.77
CA VAL A 110 -5.44 11.85 -6.40
C VAL A 110 -6.63 11.39 -5.56
N TYR A 111 -7.80 12.01 -5.70
CA TYR A 111 -8.99 11.58 -5.00
C TYR A 111 -9.40 10.15 -5.37
N PHE A 112 -9.35 9.79 -6.67
CA PHE A 112 -9.54 8.39 -7.06
C PHE A 112 -8.49 7.44 -6.45
N GLY A 113 -7.24 7.89 -6.32
CA GLY A 113 -6.19 7.14 -5.62
C GLY A 113 -6.48 6.94 -4.13
N VAL A 114 -7.09 7.92 -3.46
CA VAL A 114 -7.58 7.77 -2.08
C VAL A 114 -8.61 6.65 -1.99
N LEU A 115 -9.54 6.60 -2.95
CA LEU A 115 -10.59 5.57 -3.01
C LEU A 115 -10.07 4.16 -3.36
N ALA A 116 -8.84 4.03 -3.85
CA ALA A 116 -8.19 2.73 -4.09
C ALA A 116 -7.76 2.02 -2.79
N ALA A 117 -7.92 2.67 -1.64
CA ALA A 117 -7.62 2.11 -0.32
C ALA A 117 -6.16 1.66 -0.08
N GLN A 118 -5.18 2.17 -0.84
CA GLN A 118 -3.76 1.78 -0.72
C GLN A 118 -2.89 2.65 0.22
N ARG A 119 -3.52 3.47 1.09
CA ARG A 119 -2.96 4.56 1.93
C ARG A 119 -3.15 5.95 1.34
N ASP A 120 -3.04 6.95 2.23
CA ASP A 120 -3.07 8.36 1.86
C ASP A 120 -1.93 8.73 0.91
N PRO A 121 -2.10 9.78 0.08
CA PRO A 121 -1.15 10.10 -0.98
C PRO A 121 0.26 10.36 -0.44
N ILE A 122 0.40 10.97 0.74
CA ILE A 122 1.70 11.27 1.33
C ILE A 122 2.41 9.98 1.77
N SER A 123 1.71 9.09 2.47
CA SER A 123 2.25 7.77 2.85
C SER A 123 2.68 6.95 1.65
N TRP A 124 1.81 6.83 0.64
CA TRP A 124 2.05 5.97 -0.52
C TRP A 124 3.24 6.48 -1.33
N VAL A 125 3.25 7.76 -1.67
CA VAL A 125 4.33 8.38 -2.46
C VAL A 125 5.66 8.32 -1.71
N SER A 126 5.66 8.54 -0.38
CA SER A 126 6.87 8.43 0.43
C SER A 126 7.43 7.00 0.41
N ALA A 127 6.60 5.99 0.65
CA ALA A 127 7.02 4.59 0.61
C ALA A 127 7.55 4.19 -0.79
N HIS A 128 6.85 4.59 -1.84
CA HIS A 128 7.23 4.29 -3.23
C HIS A 128 8.55 4.95 -3.64
N ARG A 129 8.74 6.24 -3.31
CA ARG A 129 10.01 6.94 -3.55
C ARG A 129 11.18 6.28 -2.80
N TYR A 130 10.96 5.84 -1.56
CA TYR A 130 11.98 5.10 -0.79
C TYR A 130 12.28 3.73 -1.40
N HIS A 131 11.26 2.99 -1.85
CA HIS A 131 11.44 1.72 -2.55
C HIS A 131 12.37 1.90 -3.76
N HIS A 132 12.09 2.87 -4.63
CA HIS A 132 12.94 3.12 -5.80
C HIS A 132 14.35 3.59 -5.44
N GLN A 133 14.50 4.39 -4.38
CA GLN A 133 15.80 4.88 -3.94
C GLN A 133 16.69 3.76 -3.35
N TYR A 134 16.08 2.75 -2.75
CA TYR A 134 16.77 1.75 -1.92
C TYR A 134 16.46 0.30 -2.30
N VAL A 135 16.00 0.07 -3.53
CA VAL A 135 15.54 -1.23 -4.04
C VAL A 135 16.43 -2.39 -3.61
N ASP A 136 15.80 -3.46 -3.14
CA ASP A 136 16.47 -4.71 -2.71
C ASP A 136 17.51 -4.52 -1.58
N THR A 137 17.37 -3.46 -0.78
CA THR A 137 18.19 -3.24 0.42
C THR A 137 17.37 -3.26 1.71
N ASN A 138 18.05 -3.24 2.85
CA ASN A 138 17.42 -3.05 4.15
C ASN A 138 16.75 -1.68 4.30
N LYS A 139 16.90 -0.74 3.37
CA LYS A 139 16.20 0.56 3.40
C LYS A 139 15.04 0.63 2.40
N ASP A 140 14.65 -0.49 1.81
CA ASP A 140 13.44 -0.60 1.01
C ASP A 140 12.23 -0.94 1.90
N ALA A 141 11.12 -0.24 1.68
CA ALA A 141 9.87 -0.38 2.44
C ALA A 141 9.27 -1.78 2.33
N HIS A 142 9.44 -2.46 1.20
CA HIS A 142 8.88 -3.79 0.97
C HIS A 142 9.91 -4.70 0.29
N SER A 143 11.14 -4.64 0.79
CA SER A 143 12.28 -5.36 0.23
C SER A 143 12.02 -6.87 0.16
N PRO A 144 12.22 -7.52 -1.00
CA PRO A 144 12.08 -8.97 -1.14
C PRO A 144 13.15 -9.75 -0.37
N ILE A 145 14.23 -9.10 0.06
CA ILE A 145 15.27 -9.70 0.90
C ILE A 145 14.73 -10.15 2.28
N ASN A 146 13.55 -9.66 2.68
CA ASN A 146 12.85 -10.08 3.89
C ASN A 146 11.88 -11.27 3.66
N GLY A 147 11.82 -11.79 2.43
CA GLY A 147 10.97 -12.90 2.01
C GLY A 147 9.74 -12.49 1.21
N PHE A 148 9.23 -13.42 0.40
CA PHE A 148 8.08 -13.21 -0.51
C PHE A 148 6.83 -12.69 0.23
N TRP A 149 6.44 -13.34 1.33
CA TRP A 149 5.24 -12.93 2.07
C TRP A 149 5.38 -11.54 2.69
N PHE A 150 6.60 -11.17 3.09
CA PHE A 150 6.87 -9.83 3.61
C PHE A 150 6.70 -8.77 2.52
N SER A 151 7.33 -8.93 1.36
CA SER A 151 7.24 -7.95 0.27
C SER A 151 5.84 -7.91 -0.35
N HIS A 152 5.12 -9.03 -0.36
CA HIS A 152 3.76 -9.10 -0.88
C HIS A 152 2.73 -8.39 0.02
N MET A 153 2.69 -8.71 1.32
CA MET A 153 1.67 -8.17 2.23
C MET A 153 2.19 -7.86 3.64
N GLY A 154 3.21 -8.56 4.13
CA GLY A 154 3.66 -8.44 5.53
C GLY A 154 4.10 -7.02 5.91
N TRP A 155 4.70 -6.27 4.98
CA TRP A 155 5.10 -4.88 5.22
C TRP A 155 3.91 -3.93 5.50
N LEU A 156 2.73 -4.21 4.93
CA LEU A 156 1.50 -3.43 5.16
C LEU A 156 0.95 -3.62 6.57
N LEU A 157 1.23 -4.78 7.17
CA LEU A 157 0.77 -5.16 8.51
C LEU A 157 1.75 -4.75 9.61
N ASP A 158 2.95 -4.25 9.30
CA ASP A 158 3.95 -3.81 10.28
C ASP A 158 4.21 -2.28 10.19
N SER A 159 3.27 -1.48 10.71
CA SER A 159 3.44 -0.02 10.80
C SER A 159 4.58 0.39 11.74
N GLY A 160 4.99 -0.49 12.66
CA GLY A 160 6.20 -0.30 13.47
C GLY A 160 7.43 -0.17 12.60
N TYR A 161 7.64 -1.14 11.72
CA TYR A 161 8.71 -1.15 10.71
C TYR A 161 8.69 0.08 9.81
N MET A 162 7.51 0.47 9.32
CA MET A 162 7.38 1.62 8.43
C MET A 162 7.70 2.94 9.14
N VAL A 163 7.31 3.08 10.41
CA VAL A 163 7.64 4.26 11.22
C VAL A 163 9.13 4.29 11.55
N GLU A 164 9.71 3.16 11.95
CA GLU A 164 11.14 3.06 12.25
C GLU A 164 12.02 3.56 11.09
N LYS A 165 11.64 3.23 9.85
CA LYS A 165 12.43 3.58 8.66
C LYS A 165 12.05 4.91 8.03
N TYR A 166 10.78 5.31 8.08
CA TYR A 166 10.24 6.41 7.27
C TYR A 166 9.28 7.34 8.03
N ALA A 167 9.41 7.48 9.36
CA ALA A 167 8.54 8.33 10.17
C ALA A 167 8.41 9.77 9.65
N ASP A 168 9.52 10.36 9.22
CA ASP A 168 9.57 11.79 8.85
C ASP A 168 8.98 12.08 7.46
N ARG A 169 8.97 11.07 6.58
CA ARG A 169 8.53 11.15 5.18
C ARG A 169 9.16 12.34 4.45
N LYS A 170 10.45 12.60 4.73
CA LYS A 170 11.18 13.76 4.17
C LYS A 170 11.22 13.76 2.64
N ASN A 171 11.14 12.58 2.03
CA ASN A 171 11.09 12.45 0.59
C ASN A 171 9.74 12.83 -0.03
N ALA A 172 8.74 13.29 0.73
CA ALA A 172 7.41 13.72 0.27
C ALA A 172 7.01 15.12 0.79
N GLU A 173 7.98 15.98 1.11
CA GLU A 173 7.75 17.34 1.62
C GLU A 173 7.00 18.25 0.61
N ASP A 174 7.14 17.99 -0.68
CA ASP A 174 6.39 18.66 -1.76
C ASP A 174 4.87 18.47 -1.61
N LEU A 175 4.42 17.31 -1.14
CA LEU A 175 3.01 17.02 -0.85
C LEU A 175 2.59 17.61 0.49
N LYS A 176 3.44 17.50 1.52
CA LYS A 176 3.18 18.03 2.87
C LYS A 176 3.01 19.55 2.91
N LYS A 177 3.42 20.28 1.88
CA LYS A 177 3.22 21.73 1.75
C LYS A 177 1.85 22.13 1.20
N GLN A 178 1.06 21.20 0.66
CA GLN A 178 -0.22 21.52 0.03
C GLN A 178 -1.39 21.04 0.89
N THR A 179 -2.32 21.95 1.20
CA THR A 179 -3.48 21.71 2.07
C THR A 179 -4.32 20.53 1.62
N PHE A 180 -4.51 20.36 0.31
CA PHE A 180 -5.29 19.27 -0.25
C PHE A 180 -4.79 17.89 0.20
N TYR A 181 -3.49 17.61 0.07
CA TYR A 181 -2.93 16.30 0.47
C TYR A 181 -2.97 16.08 1.99
N ILE A 182 -2.80 17.14 2.77
CA ILE A 182 -2.94 17.08 4.23
C ILE A 182 -4.37 16.71 4.62
N ILE A 183 -5.38 17.32 3.97
CA ILE A 183 -6.78 16.98 4.20
C ILE A 183 -7.01 15.52 3.84
N MET A 184 -6.63 15.08 2.64
CA MET A 184 -6.78 13.68 2.20
C MET A 184 -6.14 12.67 3.16
N GLN A 185 -4.99 13.02 3.74
CA GLN A 185 -4.36 12.20 4.77
C GLN A 185 -5.18 12.15 6.07
N LYS A 186 -5.66 13.29 6.55
CA LYS A 186 -6.42 13.37 7.82
C LYS A 186 -7.81 12.75 7.72
N THR A 187 -8.47 12.88 6.57
CA THR A 187 -9.83 12.39 6.32
C THR A 187 -9.86 11.06 5.56
N TYR A 188 -8.72 10.39 5.40
CA TYR A 188 -8.57 9.18 4.58
C TYR A 188 -9.67 8.13 4.83
N MET A 189 -9.87 7.74 6.09
CA MET A 189 -10.89 6.73 6.44
C MET A 189 -12.32 7.20 6.17
N LEU A 190 -12.59 8.50 6.34
CA LEU A 190 -13.91 9.08 6.06
C LEU A 190 -14.27 8.93 4.57
N HIS A 191 -13.32 9.13 3.66
CA HIS A 191 -13.57 8.96 2.23
C HIS A 191 -13.86 7.51 1.86
N LEU A 192 -13.16 6.54 2.46
CA LEU A 192 -13.40 5.12 2.23
C LEU A 192 -14.78 4.68 2.74
N TYR A 193 -15.13 5.06 3.97
CA TYR A 193 -16.46 4.76 4.51
C TYR A 193 -17.58 5.48 3.76
N GLY A 194 -17.35 6.73 3.36
CA GLY A 194 -18.28 7.48 2.52
C GLY A 194 -18.51 6.81 1.17
N CYS A 195 -17.46 6.34 0.51
CA CYS A 195 -17.57 5.60 -0.75
C CYS A 195 -18.42 4.33 -0.59
N GLY A 196 -18.12 3.50 0.42
CA GLY A 196 -18.89 2.29 0.70
C GLY A 196 -20.37 2.58 1.03
N ALA A 197 -20.63 3.62 1.83
CA ALA A 197 -21.98 4.03 2.16
C ALA A 197 -22.76 4.51 0.93
N ILE A 198 -22.14 5.27 0.03
CA ILE A 198 -22.74 5.73 -1.23
C ILE A 198 -23.05 4.54 -2.13
N LEU A 199 -22.11 3.61 -2.31
CA LEU A 199 -22.31 2.41 -3.12
C LEU A 199 -23.49 1.58 -2.59
N TYR A 200 -23.55 1.37 -1.28
CA TYR A 200 -24.66 0.67 -0.64
C TYR A 200 -25.99 1.41 -0.80
N ALA A 201 -26.01 2.73 -0.65
CA ALA A 201 -27.23 3.52 -0.83
C ALA A 201 -27.73 3.49 -2.29
N CYS A 202 -26.83 3.42 -3.27
CA CYS A 202 -27.18 3.45 -4.69
C CYS A 202 -27.66 2.11 -5.25
N GLY A 203 -27.07 0.99 -4.82
CA GLY A 203 -27.40 -0.33 -5.39
C GLY A 203 -27.32 -1.48 -4.39
N GLY A 204 -27.44 -1.16 -3.10
CA GLY A 204 -27.51 -2.12 -2.03
C GLY A 204 -26.24 -2.96 -1.85
N PHE A 205 -26.43 -4.16 -1.33
CA PHE A 205 -25.33 -5.08 -1.05
C PHE A 205 -24.52 -5.48 -2.29
N PRO A 206 -25.11 -5.75 -3.48
CA PRO A 206 -24.33 -6.02 -4.69
C PRO A 206 -23.35 -4.92 -5.05
N TYR A 207 -23.76 -3.65 -4.97
CA TYR A 207 -22.87 -2.54 -5.28
C TYR A 207 -21.78 -2.36 -4.24
N LEU A 208 -22.04 -2.64 -2.96
CA LEU A 208 -20.99 -2.65 -1.95
C LEU A 208 -19.97 -3.78 -2.22
N VAL A 209 -20.45 -4.98 -2.52
CA VAL A 209 -19.60 -6.16 -2.77
C VAL A 209 -18.70 -5.95 -3.98
N TRP A 210 -19.27 -5.56 -5.11
CA TRP A 210 -18.52 -5.33 -6.33
C TRP A 210 -17.79 -3.98 -6.32
N GLY A 211 -18.30 -3.03 -5.55
CA GLY A 211 -17.85 -1.66 -5.45
C GLY A 211 -16.69 -1.41 -4.49
N MET A 212 -16.29 -2.39 -3.69
CA MET A 212 -15.21 -2.22 -2.71
C MET A 212 -14.13 -3.31 -2.84
N VAL A 213 -14.26 -4.21 -3.81
CA VAL A 213 -13.39 -5.37 -4.01
C VAL A 213 -12.64 -5.21 -5.34
N TRP A 214 -11.79 -4.18 -5.42
CA TRP A 214 -10.85 -3.95 -6.52
C TRP A 214 -9.51 -3.44 -6.00
#